data_AF-A0A9D9HBA3-F1
#
_entry.id   AF-A0A9D9HBA3-F1
#
_cell.length_a   1.000
_cell.length_b   1.000
_cell.length_c   1.000
_cell.angle_alpha   90.00
_cell.angle_beta   90.00
_cell.angle_gamma   90.00
#
_symmetry.space_group_name_H-M   'P 1'
#
loop_
_entity.id
_entity.type
_entity.pdbx_description
1 polymer ?
#
loop_
_entity_poly.entity_id
_entity_poly.type
_entity_poly.pdbx_seq_one_letter_code
_entity_poly.pdbx_strand_id
1 'polypeptide(L)'
;MKNTVILGYILPMLLLLAGCGTKFTVSELNGENDLGLFIKGQDILRFDEDRHQSGCNGQRNTFWITDDSMANYFIIVCSSFPTVGNTIRCDLVYTTSNDTKSRSGLSFEVTRYEESTGRIWLWNQSGRIGAVVKYTVEQ
;
A
#
# COMPACT_ATOMS: atom_id res chain seq x y z
N MET A 1 37.64 -56.75 10.98
CA MET A 1 37.33 -55.61 10.07
C MET A 1 35.85 -55.67 9.81
N LYS A 2 35.07 -54.77 10.44
CA LYS A 2 33.60 -54.76 10.35
C LYS A 2 33.21 -53.76 9.25
N ASN A 3 32.77 -54.28 8.11
CA ASN A 3 32.19 -53.47 7.04
C ASN A 3 30.70 -53.28 7.35
N THR A 4 30.36 -52.13 7.92
CA THR A 4 28.96 -51.71 8.12
C THR A 4 28.48 -51.05 6.84
N VAL A 5 27.42 -51.61 6.26
CA VAL A 5 26.82 -51.22 4.98
C VAL A 5 25.40 -50.71 5.24
N ILE A 6 25.11 -49.53 4.69
CA ILE A 6 23.82 -48.90 4.37
C ILE A 6 22.92 -48.48 5.54
N LEU A 7 22.86 -47.16 5.76
CA LEU A 7 21.63 -46.47 6.16
C LEU A 7 21.53 -45.17 5.35
N GLY A 8 20.95 -45.28 4.15
CA GLY A 8 20.71 -44.15 3.26
C GLY A 8 19.21 -43.95 3.07
N TYR A 9 18.57 -43.23 4.00
CA TYR A 9 17.24 -42.65 3.80
C TYR A 9 17.38 -41.15 4.01
N ILE A 10 17.69 -40.41 2.94
CA ILE A 10 17.49 -38.96 2.90
C ILE A 10 16.27 -38.73 2.03
N LEU A 11 15.15 -38.58 2.74
CA LEU A 11 13.86 -38.13 2.26
C LEU A 11 14.04 -36.85 1.42
N PRO A 12 13.58 -36.79 0.16
CA PRO A 12 13.56 -35.52 -0.56
C PRO A 12 12.49 -34.64 0.08
N MET A 13 12.92 -33.63 0.84
CA MET A 13 12.06 -32.61 1.42
C MET A 13 11.52 -31.74 0.27
N LEU A 14 10.38 -32.17 -0.26
CA LEU A 14 9.57 -31.43 -1.22
C LEU A 14 8.92 -30.23 -0.49
N LEU A 15 9.70 -29.18 -0.23
CA LEU A 15 9.16 -27.87 0.14
C LEU A 15 8.59 -27.21 -1.12
N LEU A 16 7.40 -27.66 -1.50
CA LEU A 16 6.45 -26.85 -2.25
C LEU A 16 6.10 -25.64 -1.37
N LEU A 17 6.95 -24.61 -1.37
CA LEU A 17 6.48 -23.27 -1.07
C LEU A 17 5.55 -22.90 -2.22
N ALA A 18 4.28 -23.27 -2.04
CA ALA A 18 3.18 -22.70 -2.78
C ALA A 18 3.27 -21.19 -2.58
N GLY A 19 3.95 -20.52 -3.52
CA GLY A 19 3.71 -19.12 -3.83
C GLY A 19 2.28 -19.03 -4.36
N CYS A 20 1.30 -19.26 -3.49
CA CYS A 20 -0.07 -18.86 -3.73
C CYS A 20 -0.02 -17.34 -3.69
N GLY A 21 0.28 -16.74 -4.84
CA GLY A 21 0.26 -15.30 -5.00
C GLY A 21 -1.16 -14.83 -4.77
N THR A 22 -1.49 -14.55 -3.52
CA THR A 22 -2.73 -13.88 -3.15
C THR A 22 -2.78 -12.61 -3.99
N LYS A 23 -3.78 -12.55 -4.86
CA LYS A 23 -3.96 -11.40 -5.73
C LYS A 23 -4.51 -10.30 -4.84
N PHE A 24 -3.69 -9.32 -4.47
CA PHE A 24 -4.16 -8.16 -3.72
C PHE A 24 -5.44 -7.57 -4.34
N THR A 25 -6.48 -7.51 -3.54
CA THR A 25 -7.86 -7.17 -3.87
C THR A 25 -8.32 -5.94 -3.08
N VAL A 26 -9.42 -5.35 -3.54
CA VAL A 26 -10.12 -4.29 -2.80
C VAL A 26 -10.57 -4.73 -1.40
N SER A 27 -10.91 -6.02 -1.21
CA SER A 27 -11.33 -6.53 0.10
C SER A 27 -10.16 -6.55 1.08
N GLU A 28 -8.95 -6.87 0.62
CA GLU A 28 -7.75 -6.81 1.46
C GLU A 28 -7.44 -5.35 1.81
N LEU A 29 -7.49 -4.44 0.85
CA LEU A 29 -7.34 -3.00 1.11
C LEU A 29 -8.35 -2.48 2.14
N ASN A 30 -9.64 -2.83 2.01
CA ASN A 30 -10.67 -2.37 2.93
C ASN A 30 -10.51 -2.91 4.36
N GLY A 31 -9.74 -3.99 4.54
CA GLY A 31 -9.35 -4.53 5.83
C GLY A 31 -8.14 -3.85 6.46
N GLU A 32 -7.41 -3.01 5.72
CA GLU A 32 -6.28 -2.26 6.25
C GLU A 32 -6.75 -1.18 7.23
N ASN A 33 -6.13 -1.17 8.41
CA ASN A 33 -6.42 -0.23 9.48
C ASN A 33 -5.38 0.89 9.58
N ASP A 34 -4.27 0.78 8.83
CA ASP A 34 -3.20 1.77 8.86
C ASP A 34 -3.22 2.60 7.58
N LEU A 35 -2.70 3.83 7.67
CA LEU A 35 -2.42 4.61 6.48
C LEU A 35 -1.28 3.95 5.70
N GLY A 36 -1.26 4.07 4.38
CA GLY A 36 -0.20 3.46 3.59
C GLY A 36 -0.44 3.41 2.09
N LEU A 37 0.56 2.87 1.40
CA LEU A 37 0.55 2.59 -0.03
C LEU A 37 0.92 1.12 -0.27
N PHE A 38 0.05 0.44 -1.03
CA PHE A 38 0.14 -0.99 -1.31
C PHE A 38 0.07 -1.19 -2.82
N ILE A 39 1.07 -1.86 -3.41
CA ILE A 39 1.10 -2.12 -4.85
C ILE A 39 1.23 -3.62 -5.09
N LYS A 40 0.22 -4.21 -5.73
CA LYS A 40 0.13 -5.65 -6.00
C LYS A 40 0.32 -6.51 -4.74
N GLY A 41 -0.09 -6.00 -3.58
CA GLY A 41 0.00 -6.69 -2.28
C GLY A 41 1.32 -6.52 -1.55
N GLN A 42 2.24 -5.71 -2.09
CA GLN A 42 3.45 -5.32 -1.39
C GLN A 42 3.24 -3.99 -0.68
N ASP A 43 3.60 -3.95 0.60
CA ASP A 43 3.71 -2.72 1.38
C ASP A 43 4.84 -1.89 0.81
N ILE A 44 4.50 -0.81 0.12
CA ILE A 44 5.48 0.18 -0.36
C ILE A 44 5.84 1.12 0.78
N LEU A 45 4.82 1.56 1.53
CA LEU A 45 4.96 2.31 2.76
C LEU A 45 3.76 2.01 3.65
N ARG A 46 4.00 1.59 4.89
CA ARG A 46 2.98 1.44 5.93
C ARG A 46 3.27 2.47 7.03
N PHE A 47 2.25 3.22 7.43
CA PHE A 47 2.40 4.27 8.42
C PHE A 47 2.80 3.69 9.78
N ASP A 48 3.68 4.42 10.43
CA ASP A 48 4.24 4.13 11.75
C ASP A 48 4.36 5.50 12.42
N GLU A 49 3.66 5.68 13.53
CA GLU A 49 3.51 6.99 14.19
C GLU A 49 4.81 7.54 14.77
N ASP A 50 5.78 6.67 15.06
CA ASP A 50 7.08 7.05 15.61
C ASP A 50 8.07 7.49 14.51
N ARG A 51 7.74 7.20 13.24
CA ARG A 51 8.68 7.35 12.11
C ARG A 51 8.15 8.19 10.97
N HIS A 52 6.83 8.34 10.88
CA HIS A 52 6.18 8.97 9.75
C HIS A 52 5.28 10.12 10.17
N GLN A 53 5.23 11.11 9.29
CA GLN A 53 4.29 12.20 9.31
C GLN A 53 3.32 12.01 8.14
N SER A 54 2.03 12.25 8.39
CA SER A 54 1.01 12.26 7.35
C SER A 54 0.35 13.62 7.29
N GLY A 55 -0.12 14.03 6.12
CA GLY A 55 -0.80 15.30 5.97
C GLY A 55 -1.66 15.35 4.72
N CYS A 56 -2.46 16.41 4.65
CA CYS A 56 -3.29 16.70 3.51
C CYS A 56 -3.35 18.20 3.22
N ASN A 57 -3.60 18.54 1.96
CA ASN A 57 -3.99 19.87 1.53
C ASN A 57 -5.35 19.73 0.84
N GLY A 58 -6.42 20.11 1.54
CA GLY A 58 -7.79 19.99 1.05
C GLY A 58 -8.08 20.84 -0.20
N GLN A 59 -7.46 22.02 -0.32
CA GLN A 59 -7.64 22.88 -1.51
C GLN A 59 -7.03 22.26 -2.77
N ARG A 60 -5.94 21.51 -2.61
CA ARG A 60 -5.22 20.85 -3.72
C ARG A 60 -5.52 19.36 -3.83
N ASN A 61 -6.44 18.83 -3.02
CA ASN A 61 -6.76 17.40 -2.92
C ASN A 61 -5.50 16.52 -2.87
N THR A 62 -4.51 16.97 -2.10
CA THR A 62 -3.21 16.32 -1.96
C THR A 62 -3.12 15.63 -0.63
N PHE A 63 -2.62 14.40 -0.60
CA PHE A 63 -2.39 13.62 0.61
C PHE A 63 -1.00 13.01 0.55
N TRP A 64 -0.32 12.93 1.68
CA TRP A 64 1.03 12.38 1.73
C TRP A 64 1.33 11.66 3.04
N ILE A 65 2.30 10.76 2.95
CA ILE A 65 3.02 10.20 4.09
C ILE A 65 4.50 10.30 3.78
N THR A 66 5.30 10.73 4.76
CA THR A 66 6.74 10.84 4.67
C THR A 66 7.39 10.39 5.96
N ASP A 67 8.59 9.82 5.90
CA ASP A 67 9.45 9.69 7.07
C ASP A 67 10.11 11.03 7.43
N ASP A 68 10.72 11.08 8.61
CA ASP A 68 11.41 12.27 9.13
C ASP A 68 12.61 12.72 8.28
N SER A 69 13.20 11.80 7.53
CA SER A 69 14.32 12.10 6.63
C SER A 69 13.87 12.59 5.25
N MET A 70 12.56 12.58 4.99
CA MET A 70 11.94 12.81 3.69
C MET A 70 12.44 11.87 2.58
N ALA A 71 13.06 10.75 2.94
CA ALA A 71 13.62 9.78 2.00
C ALA A 71 12.58 8.73 1.60
N ASN A 72 11.72 8.31 2.53
CA ASN A 72 10.62 7.38 2.27
C ASN A 72 9.30 8.12 2.30
N TYR A 73 8.63 8.23 1.15
CA TYR A 73 7.36 8.93 1.07
C TYR A 73 6.46 8.41 -0.04
N PHE A 74 5.18 8.75 0.06
CA PHE A 74 4.31 8.85 -1.11
C PHE A 74 3.44 10.10 -1.02
N ILE A 75 3.07 10.62 -2.19
CA ILE A 75 2.15 11.75 -2.37
C ILE A 75 1.12 11.32 -3.41
N ILE A 76 -0.15 11.52 -3.10
CA ILE A 76 -1.25 11.37 -4.06
C ILE A 76 -1.95 12.71 -4.24
N VAL A 77 -2.15 13.11 -5.49
CA VAL A 77 -2.85 14.35 -5.86
C VAL A 77 -4.04 13.97 -6.70
N CYS A 78 -5.24 14.28 -6.23
CA CYS A 78 -6.48 13.91 -6.92
C CYS A 78 -7.13 15.09 -7.64
N SER A 79 -7.83 14.82 -8.74
CA SER A 79 -8.52 15.84 -9.55
C SER A 79 -9.66 16.53 -8.80
N SER A 80 -10.19 15.88 -7.76
CA SER A 80 -11.25 16.37 -6.88
C SER A 80 -11.10 15.72 -5.51
N PHE A 81 -11.83 16.23 -4.52
CA PHE A 81 -11.86 15.61 -3.20
C PHE A 81 -12.41 14.18 -3.30
N PRO A 82 -11.79 13.18 -2.63
CA PRO A 82 -12.29 11.81 -2.65
C PRO A 82 -13.59 11.66 -1.87
N THR A 83 -14.65 11.20 -2.54
CA THR A 83 -15.95 10.90 -1.92
C THR A 83 -16.33 9.46 -2.23
N VAL A 84 -16.83 8.72 -1.23
CA VAL A 84 -17.18 7.30 -1.36
C VAL A 84 -18.11 7.05 -2.54
N GLY A 85 -17.86 5.96 -3.27
CA GLY A 85 -18.64 5.55 -4.43
C GLY A 85 -18.26 6.26 -5.73
N ASN A 86 -17.40 7.29 -5.67
CA ASN A 86 -16.87 7.93 -6.87
C ASN A 86 -15.57 7.27 -7.33
N THR A 87 -15.33 7.38 -8.63
CA THR A 87 -14.02 7.15 -9.23
C THR A 87 -13.38 8.50 -9.55
N ILE A 88 -12.15 8.70 -9.09
CA ILE A 88 -11.38 9.94 -9.22
C ILE A 88 -10.07 9.68 -9.95
N ARG A 89 -9.57 10.67 -10.69
CA ARG A 89 -8.22 10.60 -11.26
C ARG A 89 -7.23 11.14 -10.26
N CYS A 90 -6.15 10.41 -10.02
CA CYS A 90 -5.06 10.88 -9.18
C CYS A 90 -3.70 10.60 -9.81
N ASP A 91 -2.76 11.47 -9.50
CA ASP A 91 -1.34 11.27 -9.75
C ASP A 91 -0.69 10.77 -8.46
N LEU A 92 0.21 9.79 -8.58
CA LEU A 92 0.91 9.16 -7.48
C LEU A 92 2.42 9.31 -7.68
N VAL A 93 3.10 9.84 -6.67
CA VAL A 93 4.55 9.83 -6.54
C VAL A 93 4.92 9.05 -5.30
N TYR A 94 5.91 8.15 -5.37
CA TYR A 94 6.36 7.38 -4.22
C TYR A 94 7.82 6.99 -4.36
N THR A 95 8.50 6.76 -3.24
CA THR A 95 9.85 6.23 -3.24
C THR A 95 9.88 4.72 -3.05
N THR A 96 10.95 4.13 -3.55
CA THR A 96 11.36 2.75 -3.33
C THR A 96 12.79 2.79 -2.79
N SER A 97 13.35 1.65 -2.38
CA SER A 97 14.71 1.59 -1.84
C SER A 97 15.78 2.22 -2.74
N ASN A 98 15.55 2.33 -4.05
CA ASN A 98 16.55 2.77 -5.01
C ASN A 98 16.09 3.90 -5.95
N ASP A 99 14.82 4.33 -5.90
CA ASP A 99 14.29 5.25 -6.91
C ASP A 99 12.99 5.93 -6.49
N THR A 100 12.66 7.06 -7.12
CA THR A 100 11.34 7.71 -7.06
C THR A 100 10.53 7.34 -8.29
N LYS A 101 9.30 6.88 -8.07
CA LYS A 101 8.36 6.49 -9.12
C LYS A 101 7.24 7.51 -9.21
N SER A 102 6.84 7.84 -10.43
CA SER A 102 5.68 8.69 -10.72
C SER A 102 4.71 7.95 -11.64
N ARG A 103 3.41 8.08 -11.36
CA ARG A 103 2.33 7.52 -12.16
C ARG A 103 1.20 8.54 -12.23
N SER A 104 0.90 9.02 -13.43
CA SER A 104 -0.14 10.04 -13.64
C SER A 104 -1.44 9.43 -14.18
N GLY A 105 -2.55 10.11 -13.89
CA GLY A 105 -3.87 9.80 -14.45
C GLY A 105 -4.45 8.45 -14.00
N LEU A 106 -4.04 7.95 -12.83
CA LEU A 106 -4.56 6.70 -12.29
C LEU A 106 -6.02 6.88 -11.85
N SER A 107 -6.88 5.95 -12.24
CA SER A 107 -8.30 5.95 -11.86
C SER A 107 -8.48 5.20 -10.54
N PHE A 108 -8.78 5.91 -9.46
CA PHE A 108 -9.03 5.34 -8.13
C PHE A 108 -10.51 5.37 -7.78
N GLU A 109 -11.06 4.24 -7.38
CA GLU A 109 -12.35 4.16 -6.69
C GLU A 109 -12.15 4.52 -5.21
N VAL A 110 -13.04 5.35 -4.66
CA VAL A 110 -13.09 5.62 -3.22
C VAL A 110 -13.98 4.58 -2.55
N THR A 111 -13.36 3.55 -1.98
CA THR A 111 -14.06 2.33 -1.55
C THR A 111 -14.60 2.42 -0.13
N ARG A 112 -13.99 3.28 0.70
CA ARG A 112 -14.37 3.49 2.09
C ARG A 112 -13.95 4.89 2.53
N TYR A 113 -14.74 5.47 3.42
CA TYR A 113 -14.40 6.67 4.19
C TYR A 113 -14.84 6.43 5.63
N GLU A 114 -13.99 6.81 6.57
CA GLU A 114 -14.27 6.69 8.00
C GLU A 114 -14.18 8.07 8.65
N GLU A 115 -15.34 8.65 8.96
CA GLU A 115 -15.46 10.02 9.47
C GLU A 115 -14.73 10.23 10.80
N SER A 116 -14.75 9.24 11.71
CA SER A 116 -14.14 9.35 13.03
C SER A 116 -12.61 9.50 12.99
N THR A 117 -11.97 8.97 11.95
CA THR A 117 -10.51 9.00 11.78
C THR A 117 -10.07 9.87 10.60
N GLY A 118 -11.00 10.28 9.74
CA GLY A 118 -10.74 10.98 8.50
C GLY A 118 -10.08 10.11 7.43
N ARG A 119 -10.12 8.77 7.57
CA ARG A 119 -9.42 7.84 6.67
C ARG A 119 -10.20 7.60 5.38
N ILE A 120 -9.50 7.55 4.26
CA ILE A 120 -10.04 7.34 2.93
C ILE A 120 -9.27 6.19 2.27
N TRP A 121 -10.00 5.20 1.74
CA TRP A 121 -9.43 4.08 0.99
C TRP A 121 -9.62 4.32 -0.51
N LEU A 122 -8.51 4.29 -1.24
CA LEU A 122 -8.42 4.54 -2.67
C LEU A 122 -7.92 3.28 -3.38
N TRP A 123 -8.71 2.76 -4.30
CA TRP A 123 -8.40 1.54 -5.04
C TRP A 123 -8.28 1.76 -6.54
N ASN A 124 -7.12 1.43 -7.12
CA ASN A 124 -6.93 1.35 -8.56
C ASN A 124 -6.85 -0.13 -8.98
N GLN A 125 -7.93 -0.62 -9.59
CA GLN A 125 -8.06 -2.02 -10.02
C GLN A 125 -7.00 -2.44 -11.05
N SER A 126 -6.74 -1.59 -12.06
CA SER A 126 -5.83 -1.93 -13.18
C SER A 126 -4.39 -2.15 -12.71
N GLY A 127 -3.89 -1.25 -11.86
CA GLY A 127 -2.55 -1.30 -11.29
C GLY A 127 -2.45 -2.16 -10.03
N ARG A 128 -3.59 -2.58 -9.46
CA ARG A 128 -3.70 -3.16 -8.11
C ARG A 128 -3.01 -2.30 -7.07
N ILE A 129 -3.34 -1.01 -7.05
CA ILE A 129 -2.77 -0.03 -6.13
C ILE A 129 -3.84 0.32 -5.12
N GLY A 130 -3.53 0.10 -3.84
CA GLY A 130 -4.34 0.56 -2.72
C GLY A 130 -3.62 1.67 -1.99
N ALA A 131 -4.34 2.73 -1.62
CA ALA A 131 -3.82 3.75 -0.72
C ALA A 131 -4.85 4.01 0.38
N VAL A 132 -4.38 4.11 1.61
CA VAL A 132 -5.16 4.57 2.76
C VAL A 132 -4.57 5.88 3.22
N VAL A 133 -5.32 6.97 3.06
CA VAL A 133 -4.87 8.33 3.34
C VAL A 133 -5.75 8.98 4.40
N LYS A 134 -5.26 10.03 5.04
CA LYS A 134 -6.00 10.77 6.07
C LYS A 134 -6.33 12.18 5.58
N TYR A 135 -7.59 12.55 5.70
CA TYR A 135 -8.04 13.93 5.64
C TYR A 135 -8.23 14.46 7.06
N THR A 136 -7.55 15.56 7.38
CA THR A 136 -7.79 16.31 8.61
C THR A 136 -8.26 17.69 8.21
N VAL A 137 -9.45 18.10 8.67
CA VAL A 137 -9.86 19.50 8.58
C VAL A 137 -9.04 20.24 9.63
N GLU A 138 -8.10 21.08 9.21
CA GLU A 138 -7.51 22.08 10.11
C GLU A 138 -8.66 23.00 10.55
N GLN A 139 -8.95 23.00 11.86
CA GLN A 139 -9.94 23.87 12.48
C GLN A 139 -9.38 25.28 12.67
#